data_AF-A0A9D7MIZ0-F1
#
_entry.id   AF-A0A9D7MIZ0-F1
#
_cell.length_a   1.000
_cell.length_b   1.000
_cell.length_c   1.000
_cell.angle_alpha   90.00
_cell.angle_beta   90.00
_cell.angle_gamma   90.00
#
_symmetry.space_group_name_H-M   'P 1'
#
loop_
_entity.id
_entity.type
_entity.pdbx_description
1 polymer ?
#
loop_
_entity_poly.entity_id
_entity_poly.type
_entity_poly.pdbx_seq_one_letter_code
_entity_poly.pdbx_strand_id
1 'polypeptide(L)'
;MKFDSIPEMKTSVKFISPDNFDNYTYSKKSHFRNFKRNSFDEELFGKTIDPEDCDLKVYQDLLMFSFIKFNIPQGAKILDIGGGDSRILRYFKNVHECWNIDKLEGVGNGPTDIDTSGFRLVHDYMGNFNDELPENYFDLVFSISTLEHVP
;
A
#
# COMPACT_ATOMS: atom_id res chain seq x y z
N MET A 1 13.96 16.10 -38.43
CA MET A 1 13.23 15.76 -37.19
C MET A 1 13.38 14.28 -36.95
N LYS A 2 14.07 13.87 -35.90
CA LYS A 2 14.03 12.49 -35.41
C LYS A 2 12.78 12.38 -34.55
N PHE A 3 11.89 11.46 -34.89
CA PHE A 3 10.83 11.06 -33.98
C PHE A 3 11.50 10.22 -32.89
N ASP A 4 11.59 10.77 -31.68
CA ASP A 4 11.97 9.98 -30.52
C ASP A 4 10.92 8.88 -30.35
N SER A 5 11.41 7.65 -30.25
CA SER A 5 10.58 6.47 -30.07
C SER A 5 9.82 6.60 -28.75
N ILE A 6 8.49 6.51 -28.83
CA ILE A 6 7.64 6.37 -27.65
C ILE A 6 8.12 5.11 -26.92
N PRO A 7 8.51 5.18 -25.63
CA PRO A 7 8.88 3.99 -24.88
C PRO A 7 7.71 3.01 -24.92
N GLU A 8 7.97 1.77 -25.32
CA GLU A 8 6.99 0.69 -25.19
C GLU A 8 6.55 0.62 -23.73
N MET A 9 5.27 0.94 -23.45
CA MET A 9 4.66 0.66 -22.17
C MET A 9 4.69 -0.86 -21.96
N LYS A 10 5.66 -1.35 -21.19
CA LYS A 10 5.66 -2.74 -20.74
C LYS A 10 4.35 -2.99 -20.00
N THR A 11 3.48 -3.79 -20.58
CA THR A 11 2.22 -4.18 -19.96
C THR A 11 2.54 -4.94 -18.67
N SER A 12 2.00 -4.47 -17.56
CA SER A 12 2.17 -5.15 -16.27
C SER A 12 1.54 -6.54 -16.34
N VAL A 13 2.25 -7.52 -15.79
CA VAL A 13 1.84 -8.92 -15.76
C VAL A 13 1.23 -9.20 -14.40
N LYS A 14 -0.11 -9.36 -14.38
CA LYS A 14 -0.86 -9.71 -13.18
C LYS A 14 -0.39 -11.05 -12.62
N PHE A 15 0.02 -11.04 -11.35
CA PHE A 15 0.51 -12.22 -10.64
C PHE A 15 -0.19 -12.46 -9.30
N ILE A 16 -0.98 -11.49 -8.84
CA ILE A 16 -1.70 -11.53 -7.58
C ILE A 16 -3.18 -11.18 -7.78
N SER A 17 -4.05 -11.98 -7.19
CA SER A 17 -5.50 -11.85 -7.18
C SER A 17 -6.05 -12.39 -5.85
N PRO A 18 -7.32 -12.12 -5.52
CA PRO A 18 -7.98 -12.75 -4.36
C PRO A 18 -7.82 -14.28 -4.36
N ASP A 19 -8.02 -14.93 -5.52
CA ASP A 19 -7.97 -16.40 -5.65
C ASP A 19 -6.61 -17.03 -5.34
N ASN A 20 -5.53 -16.24 -5.37
CA ASN A 20 -4.17 -16.75 -5.18
C ASN A 20 -3.40 -16.06 -4.05
N PHE A 21 -4.08 -15.21 -3.27
CA PHE A 21 -3.47 -14.37 -2.25
C PHE A 21 -2.77 -15.19 -1.15
N ASP A 22 -3.32 -16.37 -0.82
CA ASP A 22 -2.74 -17.30 0.15
C ASP A 22 -1.31 -17.76 -0.20
N ASN A 23 -0.90 -17.66 -1.46
CA ASN A 23 0.49 -17.95 -1.84
C ASN A 23 1.50 -16.94 -1.27
N TYR A 24 1.00 -15.80 -0.78
CA TYR A 24 1.77 -14.66 -0.28
C TYR A 24 1.70 -14.51 1.25
N THR A 25 1.08 -15.45 1.97
CA THR A 25 1.01 -15.47 3.46
C THR A 25 2.39 -15.32 4.13
N TYR A 26 3.45 -15.77 3.47
CA TYR A 26 4.82 -15.52 3.89
C TYR A 26 5.68 -15.03 2.72
N SER A 27 6.68 -14.20 3.05
CA SER A 27 7.60 -13.67 2.06
C SER A 27 8.49 -14.76 1.46
N LYS A 28 8.67 -14.72 0.14
CA LYS A 28 9.57 -15.60 -0.62
C LYS A 28 10.40 -14.76 -1.57
N LYS A 29 11.69 -15.10 -1.73
CA LYS A 29 12.57 -14.47 -2.74
C LYS A 29 11.98 -14.51 -4.15
N SER A 30 11.20 -15.55 -4.46
CA SER A 30 10.50 -15.67 -5.74
C SER A 30 9.45 -14.59 -5.99
N HIS A 31 8.83 -14.01 -4.95
CA HIS A 31 7.82 -12.94 -5.08
C HIS A 31 8.46 -11.64 -5.57
N PHE A 32 9.68 -11.32 -5.10
CA PHE A 32 10.41 -10.13 -5.53
C PHE A 32 10.70 -10.11 -7.04
N ARG A 33 10.78 -11.28 -7.69
CA ARG A 33 10.88 -11.35 -9.16
C ARG A 33 9.63 -10.78 -9.83
N ASN A 34 8.45 -10.96 -9.24
CA ASN A 34 7.21 -10.42 -9.77
C ASN A 34 7.14 -8.90 -9.57
N PHE A 35 7.58 -8.39 -8.41
CA PHE A 35 7.67 -6.94 -8.16
C PHE A 35 8.61 -6.27 -9.16
N LYS A 36 9.83 -6.81 -9.32
CA LYS A 36 10.83 -6.32 -10.29
C LYS A 36 10.37 -6.41 -11.74
N ARG A 37 9.72 -7.53 -12.11
CA ARG A 37 9.18 -7.71 -13.48
C ARG A 37 8.16 -6.63 -13.85
N ASN A 38 7.45 -6.10 -12.86
CA ASN A 38 6.46 -5.04 -13.03
C ASN A 38 6.97 -3.64 -12.65
N SER A 39 8.25 -3.49 -12.32
CA SER A 39 8.86 -2.23 -11.84
C SER A 39 8.16 -1.60 -10.62
N PHE A 40 7.48 -2.40 -9.79
CA PHE A 40 6.71 -1.89 -8.65
C PHE A 40 7.59 -1.39 -7.50
N ASP A 41 8.81 -1.92 -7.37
CA ASP A 41 9.81 -1.41 -6.45
C ASP A 41 10.29 -0.01 -6.84
N GLU A 42 10.66 0.17 -8.10
CA GLU A 42 11.03 1.48 -8.62
C GLU A 42 9.86 2.47 -8.55
N GLU A 43 8.65 2.03 -8.84
CA GLU A 43 7.46 2.88 -8.83
C GLU A 43 7.08 3.37 -7.41
N LEU A 44 7.14 2.50 -6.40
CA LEU A 44 6.77 2.85 -5.04
C LEU A 44 7.91 3.48 -4.23
N PHE A 45 9.15 3.02 -4.42
CA PHE A 45 10.31 3.42 -3.62
C PHE A 45 11.31 4.31 -4.37
N GLY A 46 11.16 4.50 -5.69
CA GLY A 46 12.12 5.24 -6.51
C GLY A 46 13.45 4.50 -6.73
N LYS A 47 13.54 3.22 -6.34
CA LYS A 47 14.74 2.37 -6.47
C LYS A 47 14.36 0.90 -6.54
N THR A 48 15.24 0.10 -7.13
CA THR A 48 15.12 -1.36 -7.06
C THR A 48 15.36 -1.85 -5.64
N ILE A 49 14.57 -2.81 -5.17
CA ILE A 49 14.72 -3.41 -3.84
C ILE A 49 15.57 -4.69 -3.91
N ASP A 50 16.55 -4.81 -3.01
CA ASP A 50 17.30 -6.05 -2.81
C ASP A 50 16.58 -6.93 -1.76
N PRO A 51 16.08 -8.13 -2.11
CA PRO A 51 15.44 -9.02 -1.15
C PRO A 51 16.35 -9.53 -0.03
N GLU A 52 17.68 -9.39 -0.14
CA GLU A 52 18.60 -9.78 0.95
C GLU A 52 18.81 -8.68 1.99
N ASP A 53 18.45 -7.43 1.68
CA ASP A 53 18.77 -6.23 2.48
C ASP A 53 17.52 -5.41 2.86
N CYS A 54 16.31 -5.88 2.51
CA CYS A 54 15.07 -5.20 2.88
C CYS A 54 14.40 -5.80 4.11
N ASP A 55 13.73 -4.95 4.89
CA ASP A 55 12.87 -5.42 5.98
C ASP A 55 11.54 -6.00 5.48
N LEU A 56 10.77 -6.59 6.40
CA LEU A 56 9.48 -7.19 6.10
C LEU A 56 8.43 -6.15 5.65
N LYS A 57 8.53 -4.90 6.13
CA LYS A 57 7.58 -3.84 5.79
C LYS A 57 7.69 -3.45 4.32
N VAL A 58 8.90 -3.43 3.77
CA VAL A 58 9.12 -3.24 2.33
C VAL A 58 8.41 -4.33 1.50
N TYR A 59 8.47 -5.60 1.94
CA TYR A 59 7.74 -6.67 1.26
C TYR A 59 6.21 -6.47 1.35
N GLN A 60 5.70 -6.13 2.54
CA GLN A 60 4.26 -5.89 2.76
C GLN A 60 3.74 -4.71 1.91
N ASP A 61 4.50 -3.61 1.85
CA ASP A 61 4.22 -2.46 0.99
C ASP A 61 4.13 -2.89 -0.48
N LEU A 62 5.14 -3.60 -1.01
CA LEU A 62 5.13 -4.07 -2.40
C LEU A 62 3.97 -5.03 -2.69
N LEU A 63 3.65 -5.92 -1.75
CA LEU A 63 2.55 -6.86 -1.89
C LEU A 63 1.20 -6.14 -1.99
N MET A 64 0.92 -5.23 -1.06
CA MET A 64 -0.32 -4.45 -1.03
C MET A 64 -0.42 -3.51 -2.22
N PHE A 65 0.67 -2.83 -2.58
CA PHE A 65 0.75 -2.00 -3.77
C PHE A 65 0.38 -2.77 -5.04
N SER A 66 0.98 -3.96 -5.21
CA SER A 66 0.70 -4.85 -6.33
C SER A 66 -0.75 -5.30 -6.36
N PHE A 67 -1.30 -5.64 -5.18
CA PHE A 67 -2.68 -6.06 -5.05
C PHE A 67 -3.65 -4.96 -5.50
N ILE A 68 -3.45 -3.74 -5.01
CA ILE A 68 -4.27 -2.57 -5.36
C ILE A 68 -4.21 -2.31 -6.87
N LYS A 69 -3.00 -2.22 -7.45
CA LYS A 69 -2.79 -2.00 -8.89
C LYS A 69 -3.56 -2.98 -9.78
N PHE A 70 -3.67 -4.25 -9.39
CA PHE A 70 -4.23 -5.29 -10.24
C PHE A 70 -5.70 -5.63 -9.98
N ASN A 71 -6.24 -5.26 -8.81
CA ASN A 71 -7.52 -5.79 -8.34
C ASN A 71 -8.49 -4.70 -7.90
N ILE A 72 -8.02 -3.50 -7.61
CA ILE A 72 -8.87 -2.43 -7.08
C ILE A 72 -9.20 -1.44 -8.20
N PRO A 73 -10.49 -1.23 -8.52
CA PRO A 73 -10.88 -0.32 -9.58
C PRO A 73 -10.60 1.14 -9.21
N GLN A 74 -10.27 1.97 -10.21
CA GLN A 74 -10.11 3.41 -10.02
C GLN A 74 -11.36 4.01 -9.35
N GLY A 75 -11.15 4.94 -8.41
CA GLY A 75 -12.21 5.57 -7.64
C GLY A 75 -12.66 4.79 -6.39
N ALA A 76 -12.12 3.59 -6.15
CA ALA A 76 -12.39 2.84 -4.92
C ALA A 76 -12.05 3.62 -3.64
N LYS A 77 -12.75 3.27 -2.55
CA LYS A 77 -12.55 3.77 -1.18
C LYS A 77 -11.64 2.83 -0.42
N ILE A 78 -10.47 3.34 -0.02
CA ILE A 78 -9.40 2.54 0.59
C ILE A 78 -9.11 3.06 1.99
N LEU A 79 -9.10 2.17 2.98
CA LEU A 79 -8.69 2.44 4.35
C LEU A 79 -7.40 1.70 4.69
N ASP A 80 -6.39 2.44 5.14
CA ASP A 80 -5.18 1.93 5.79
C ASP A 80 -5.33 2.06 7.31
N ILE A 81 -5.19 0.96 8.04
CA ILE A 81 -5.29 0.92 9.50
C ILE A 81 -3.89 0.92 10.10
N GLY A 82 -3.61 1.93 10.94
CA GLY A 82 -2.30 2.15 11.54
C GLY A 82 -1.24 2.49 10.51
N GLY A 83 -1.64 3.17 9.43
CA GLY A 83 -0.81 3.42 8.27
C GLY A 83 0.35 4.39 8.54
N GLY A 84 0.33 5.12 9.66
CA GLY A 84 1.28 6.19 9.94
C GLY A 84 1.49 7.09 8.72
N ASP A 85 2.74 7.24 8.28
CA ASP A 85 3.05 7.89 7.01
C ASP A 85 2.98 6.92 5.81
N SER A 86 1.75 6.60 5.38
CA SER A 86 1.50 5.54 4.39
C SER A 86 1.99 5.90 2.98
N ARG A 87 3.02 5.18 2.52
CA ARG A 87 3.53 5.27 1.13
C ARG A 87 2.48 4.86 0.11
N ILE A 88 1.65 3.90 0.46
CA ILE A 88 0.58 3.37 -0.39
C ILE A 88 -0.48 4.44 -0.64
N LEU A 89 -1.01 5.05 0.42
CA LEU A 89 -2.02 6.11 0.26
C LEU A 89 -1.45 7.35 -0.45
N ARG A 90 -0.20 7.73 -0.16
CA ARG A 90 0.48 8.83 -0.87
C ARG A 90 0.58 8.61 -2.37
N TYR A 91 0.78 7.36 -2.79
CA TYR A 91 0.82 7.01 -4.20
C TYR A 91 -0.58 7.07 -4.83
N PHE A 92 -1.58 6.49 -4.16
CA PHE A 92 -2.91 6.27 -4.73
C PHE A 92 -3.91 7.43 -4.57
N LYS A 93 -3.59 8.45 -3.77
CA LYS A 93 -4.47 9.58 -3.45
C LYS A 93 -5.13 10.30 -4.64
N ASN A 94 -4.48 10.28 -5.82
CA ASN A 94 -5.01 10.95 -7.02
C ASN A 94 -5.93 10.06 -7.85
N VAL A 95 -6.04 8.76 -7.54
CA VAL A 95 -6.84 7.79 -8.30
C VAL A 95 -7.88 7.07 -7.44
N HIS A 96 -7.72 7.07 -6.11
CA HIS A 96 -8.62 6.45 -5.15
C HIS A 96 -8.98 7.43 -4.03
N GLU A 97 -10.13 7.22 -3.40
CA GLU A 97 -10.46 7.91 -2.16
C GLU A 97 -9.73 7.22 -1.02
N CYS A 98 -8.69 7.87 -0.49
CA CYS A 98 -7.78 7.28 0.47
C CYS A 98 -8.04 7.82 1.88
N TRP A 99 -8.12 6.89 2.84
CA TRP A 99 -8.29 7.16 4.26
C TRP A 99 -7.25 6.40 5.06
N ASN A 100 -6.78 7.02 6.14
CA ASN A 100 -5.91 6.44 7.15
C ASN A 100 -6.58 6.58 8.50
N ILE A 101 -6.49 5.57 9.36
CA ILE A 101 -6.78 5.69 10.79
C ILE A 101 -5.52 5.39 11.57
N ASP A 102 -4.99 6.40 12.25
CA ASP A 102 -3.81 6.28 13.09
C ASP A 102 -3.81 7.41 14.12
N LYS A 103 -3.45 7.08 15.36
CA LYS A 103 -3.42 8.07 16.44
C LYS A 103 -2.17 8.96 16.40
N LEU A 104 -1.12 8.56 15.68
CA LEU A 104 0.15 9.28 15.54
C LEU A 104 0.80 9.63 16.88
N GLU A 105 0.99 8.64 17.76
CA GLU A 105 1.59 8.84 19.09
C GLU A 105 3.09 8.59 19.15
N GLY A 106 3.74 8.28 18.02
CA GLY A 106 5.17 7.95 18.00
C GLY A 106 5.54 6.56 18.52
N VAL A 107 4.55 5.71 18.83
CA VAL A 107 4.78 4.33 19.30
C VAL A 107 5.50 3.51 18.22
N GLY A 108 6.51 2.72 18.60
CA GLY A 108 7.22 1.84 17.66
C GLY A 108 8.03 2.55 16.58
N ASN A 109 8.47 3.79 16.82
CA ASN A 109 9.04 4.71 15.81
C ASN A 109 8.01 5.19 14.77
N GLY A 110 6.72 5.16 15.12
CA GLY A 110 5.67 5.79 14.32
C GLY A 110 5.85 7.32 14.22
N PRO A 111 5.15 7.97 13.29
CA PRO A 111 5.14 9.43 13.22
C PRO A 111 4.28 10.01 14.35
N THR A 112 4.57 11.26 14.71
CA THR A 112 3.67 12.10 15.53
C THR A 112 2.88 13.10 14.71
N ASP A 113 3.29 13.29 13.45
CA ASP A 113 2.67 14.18 12.47
C ASP A 113 3.03 13.69 11.07
N ILE A 114 2.13 13.88 10.11
CA ILE A 114 2.30 13.46 8.71
C ILE A 114 1.64 14.47 7.77
N ASP A 115 2.16 14.59 6.54
CA ASP A 115 1.45 15.29 5.48
C ASP A 115 0.28 14.45 4.95
N THR A 116 -0.94 14.91 5.20
CA THR A 116 -2.19 14.27 4.74
C THR A 116 -2.71 14.85 3.43
N SER A 117 -1.91 15.67 2.72
CA SER A 117 -2.35 16.30 1.47
C SER A 117 -2.83 15.27 0.45
N GLY A 118 -4.14 15.22 0.25
CA GLY A 118 -4.84 14.35 -0.70
C GLY A 118 -5.40 13.03 -0.14
N PHE A 119 -5.31 12.77 1.16
CA PHE A 119 -6.04 11.67 1.80
C PHE A 119 -6.57 12.09 3.18
N ARG A 120 -7.58 11.40 3.70
CA ARG A 120 -8.15 11.71 5.02
C ARG A 120 -7.40 10.95 6.11
N LEU A 121 -7.09 11.61 7.22
CA LEU A 121 -6.59 10.97 8.43
C LEU A 121 -7.64 11.09 9.53
N VAL A 122 -8.00 9.96 10.14
CA VAL A 122 -8.80 9.88 11.36
C VAL A 122 -7.84 9.61 12.51
N HIS A 123 -7.75 10.54 13.46
CA HIS A 123 -6.85 10.45 14.62
C HIS A 123 -7.45 9.57 15.72
N ASP A 124 -7.41 8.27 15.53
CA ASP A 124 -7.97 7.32 16.50
C ASP A 124 -7.31 5.93 16.40
N TYR A 125 -7.63 5.04 17.33
CA TYR A 125 -7.31 3.62 17.22
C TYR A 125 -8.42 2.85 16.53
N MET A 126 -8.04 1.80 15.79
CA MET A 126 -8.99 0.81 15.33
C MET A 126 -9.66 0.12 16.51
N GLY A 127 -10.98 -0.05 16.45
CA GLY A 127 -11.79 -0.63 17.52
C GLY A 127 -12.45 0.38 18.46
N ASN A 128 -12.16 1.67 18.35
CA ASN A 128 -12.86 2.73 19.10
C ASN A 128 -14.22 3.13 18.49
N PHE A 129 -14.60 2.54 17.35
CA PHE A 129 -15.86 2.81 16.64
C PHE A 129 -16.10 4.31 16.40
N ASN A 130 -15.07 4.99 15.88
CA ASN A 130 -15.13 6.41 15.57
C ASN A 130 -16.21 6.69 14.50
N ASP A 131 -17.15 7.60 14.79
CA ASP A 131 -18.26 7.97 13.89
C ASP A 131 -17.80 8.62 12.58
N GLU A 132 -16.55 9.06 12.48
CA GLU A 132 -15.97 9.51 11.21
C GLU A 132 -15.81 8.39 10.20
N LEU A 133 -15.71 7.12 10.65
CA LEU A 133 -15.62 5.93 9.80
C LEU A 133 -17.02 5.35 9.54
N PRO A 134 -17.63 5.64 8.38
CA PRO A 134 -18.96 5.13 8.05
C PRO A 134 -18.97 3.60 7.86
N GLU A 135 -20.08 2.98 8.26
CA GLU A 135 -20.34 1.57 8.00
C GLU A 135 -20.49 1.28 6.50
N ASN A 136 -20.05 0.10 6.07
CA ASN A 136 -20.19 -0.40 4.69
C ASN A 136 -19.69 0.57 3.60
N TYR A 137 -18.63 1.33 3.91
CA TYR A 137 -18.14 2.39 3.03
C TYR A 137 -16.92 2.00 2.20
N PHE A 138 -15.97 1.28 2.80
CA PHE A 138 -14.67 1.00 2.16
C PHE A 138 -14.73 -0.24 1.28
N ASP A 139 -14.18 -0.13 0.07
CA ASP A 139 -14.02 -1.24 -0.88
C ASP A 139 -12.80 -2.11 -0.54
N LEU A 140 -11.79 -1.50 0.09
CA LEU A 140 -10.60 -2.18 0.60
C LEU A 140 -10.22 -1.62 1.97
N VAL A 141 -10.01 -2.53 2.92
CA VAL A 141 -9.40 -2.23 4.22
C VAL A 141 -8.14 -3.07 4.34
N PHE A 142 -7.02 -2.45 4.68
CA PHE A 142 -5.76 -3.16 4.90
C PHE A 142 -4.99 -2.58 6.09
N SER A 143 -3.98 -3.30 6.55
CA SER A 143 -3.07 -2.85 7.60
C SER A 143 -1.68 -3.40 7.31
N ILE A 144 -0.65 -2.57 7.51
CA ILE A 144 0.75 -2.96 7.36
C ILE A 144 1.48 -2.69 8.67
N SER A 145 1.88 -3.79 9.31
CA SER A 145 2.66 -3.79 10.53
C SER A 145 2.00 -3.12 11.76
N THR A 146 0.67 -3.25 11.90
CA THR A 146 -0.08 -2.70 13.05
C THR A 146 -0.82 -3.78 13.83
N LEU A 147 -1.50 -4.71 13.17
CA LEU A 147 -2.36 -5.70 13.83
C LEU A 147 -1.59 -6.68 14.72
N GLU A 148 -0.29 -6.88 14.49
CA GLU A 148 0.56 -7.65 15.40
C GLU A 148 0.74 -7.03 16.80
N HIS A 149 0.35 -5.76 16.95
CA HIS A 149 0.45 -5.02 18.20
C HIS A 149 -0.91 -4.83 18.88
N VAL A 150 -2.00 -5.31 18.27
CA VAL A 150 -3.35 -5.27 18.87
C VAL A 150 -3.50 -6.47 19.82
N PRO A 151 -3.86 -6.25 21.11
CA PRO A 151 -4.06 -7.31 22.10
C PRO A 151 -5.16 -8.31 21.76
#